data_AF-A0A3D4QZN3-F1
#
_entry.id   AF-A0A3D4QZN3-F1
#
_cell.length_a   1.000
_cell.length_b   1.000
_cell.length_c   1.000
_cell.angle_alpha   90.00
_cell.angle_beta   90.00
_cell.angle_gamma   90.00
#
_symmetry.space_group_name_H-M   'P 1'
#
loop_
_entity.id
_entity.type
_entity.pdbx_description
1 polymer ?
#
loop_
_entity_poly.entity_id
_entity_poly.type
_entity_poly.pdbx_seq_one_letter_code
_entity_poly.pdbx_strand_id
1 'polypeptide(L)'
;MKHKLIRASTRNFAETELSPIAADIDQQRIFPLDVIAKMGGLHYFGLQVPKAYGGAALDSISSAIVVEELSRVCAAVGLCVTVHNGVAVYPLLRFANDRQKESYLPRLAAGKMIGA
;
A
#
# COMPACT_ATOMS: atom_id res chain seq x y z
N MET A 1 -5.17 11.48 -17.74
CA MET A 1 -6.30 10.63 -17.30
C MET A 1 -5.92 9.66 -16.18
N LYS A 2 -4.83 8.87 -16.31
CA LYS A 2 -4.35 7.92 -15.28
C LYS A 2 -4.33 8.45 -13.84
N HIS A 3 -3.59 9.54 -13.57
CA HIS A 3 -3.46 10.08 -12.21
C HIS A 3 -4.79 10.53 -11.59
N LYS A 4 -5.73 11.03 -12.41
CA LYS A 4 -7.07 11.41 -11.94
C LYS A 4 -7.88 10.19 -11.50
N LEU A 5 -7.78 9.08 -12.25
CA LEU A 5 -8.46 7.83 -11.92
C LEU A 5 -7.91 7.22 -10.63
N ILE A 6 -6.58 7.14 -10.51
CA ILE A 6 -5.93 6.62 -9.29
C ILE A 6 -6.32 7.46 -8.08
N ARG A 7 -6.29 8.79 -8.21
CA ARG A 7 -6.74 9.70 -7.15
C ARG A 7 -8.19 9.43 -6.75
N ALA A 8 -9.09 9.37 -7.73
CA ALA A 8 -10.51 9.14 -7.47
C ALA A 8 -10.77 7.78 -6.79
N SER A 9 -10.12 6.70 -7.26
CA SER A 9 -10.29 5.37 -6.67
C SER A 9 -9.74 5.29 -5.25
N THR A 10 -8.54 5.84 -5.02
CA THR A 10 -7.94 5.82 -3.67
C THR A 10 -8.70 6.72 -2.72
N ARG A 11 -9.17 7.88 -3.17
CA ARG A 11 -10.04 8.75 -2.38
C ARG A 11 -11.31 8.03 -1.96
N ASN A 12 -11.99 7.39 -2.91
CA ASN A 12 -13.22 6.65 -2.61
C ASN A 12 -12.95 5.56 -1.57
N PHE A 13 -11.88 4.78 -1.73
CA PHE A 13 -11.50 3.79 -0.72
C PHE A 13 -11.22 4.44 0.64
N ALA A 14 -10.42 5.49 0.69
CA ALA A 14 -10.07 6.15 1.94
C ALA A 14 -11.32 6.70 2.65
N GLU A 15 -12.25 7.33 1.93
CA GLU A 15 -13.47 7.88 2.50
C GLU A 15 -14.46 6.80 2.96
N THR A 16 -14.56 5.69 2.23
CA THR A 16 -15.54 4.64 2.53
C THR A 16 -15.05 3.62 3.55
N GLU A 17 -13.77 3.27 3.54
CA GLU A 17 -13.22 2.16 4.33
C GLU A 17 -12.33 2.64 5.48
N LEU A 18 -11.65 3.79 5.35
CA LEU A 18 -10.75 4.30 6.39
C LEU A 18 -11.39 5.39 7.24
N SER A 19 -12.11 6.35 6.63
CA SER A 19 -12.68 7.49 7.36
C SER A 19 -13.57 7.10 8.55
N PRO A 20 -14.42 6.06 8.46
CA PRO A 20 -15.27 5.67 9.59
C PRO A 20 -14.50 5.17 10.82
N ILE A 21 -13.27 4.68 10.64
CA ILE A 21 -12.48 4.03 11.69
C ILE A 21 -11.20 4.80 12.06
N ALA A 22 -10.90 5.91 11.38
CA ALA A 22 -9.63 6.61 11.54
C ALA A 22 -9.41 7.16 12.96
N ALA A 23 -10.46 7.68 13.60
CA ALA A 23 -10.40 8.18 14.97
C ALA A 23 -10.20 7.03 15.98
N ASP A 24 -10.86 5.89 15.77
CA ASP A 24 -10.72 4.71 16.64
C ASP A 24 -9.33 4.10 16.55
N ILE A 25 -8.73 4.07 15.35
CA ILE A 25 -7.33 3.66 15.15
C ILE A 25 -6.38 4.45 16.05
N ASP A 26 -6.55 5.77 16.09
CA ASP A 26 -5.71 6.68 16.90
C ASP A 26 -5.98 6.50 18.40
N GLN A 27 -7.24 6.60 18.82
CA GLN A 27 -7.63 6.55 20.24
C GLN A 27 -7.30 5.20 20.88
N GLN A 28 -7.53 4.11 20.15
CA GLN A 28 -7.34 2.75 20.66
C GLN A 28 -5.97 2.17 20.32
N ARG A 29 -5.15 2.85 19.51
CA ARG A 29 -3.81 2.42 19.08
C ARG A 29 -3.84 1.03 18.42
N ILE A 30 -4.85 0.79 17.60
CA ILE A 30 -5.07 -0.51 16.95
C ILE A 30 -4.46 -0.54 15.56
N PHE A 31 -3.94 -1.71 15.17
CA PHE A 31 -3.60 -1.97 13.78
C PHE A 31 -4.82 -2.56 13.06
N PRO A 32 -5.43 -1.85 12.07
CA PRO A 32 -6.73 -2.20 11.51
C PRO A 32 -6.64 -3.37 10.51
N LEU A 33 -6.46 -4.60 11.01
CA LEU A 33 -6.20 -5.80 10.19
C LEU A 33 -7.24 -6.03 9.08
N ASP A 34 -8.52 -5.78 9.34
CA ASP A 34 -9.58 -5.99 8.35
C ASP A 34 -9.44 -5.07 7.13
N VAL A 35 -9.14 -3.78 7.36
CA VAL A 35 -8.91 -2.84 6.27
C VAL A 35 -7.59 -3.12 5.57
N ILE A 36 -6.55 -3.49 6.32
CA ILE A 36 -5.27 -3.91 5.74
C ILE A 36 -5.45 -5.12 4.80
N ALA A 37 -6.30 -6.09 5.16
CA ALA A 37 -6.61 -7.22 4.30
C ALA A 37 -7.31 -6.77 2.99
N LYS A 38 -8.27 -5.84 3.06
CA LYS A 38 -8.93 -5.25 1.88
C LYS A 38 -7.93 -4.55 0.95
N MET A 39 -6.99 -3.80 1.51
CA MET A 39 -5.96 -3.06 0.77
C MET A 39 -5.04 -3.97 -0.06
N GLY A 40 -4.82 -5.22 0.38
CA GLY A 40 -4.05 -6.21 -0.37
C GLY A 40 -4.65 -6.52 -1.74
N GLY A 41 -5.98 -6.63 -1.82
CA GLY A 41 -6.71 -6.82 -3.09
C GLY A 41 -6.67 -5.61 -4.03
N LEU A 42 -6.30 -4.44 -3.52
CA LEU A 42 -6.16 -3.19 -4.29
C LEU A 42 -4.71 -2.87 -4.67
N HIS A 43 -3.77 -3.78 -4.37
CA HIS A 43 -2.34 -3.65 -4.62
C HIS A 43 -1.64 -2.49 -3.89
N TYR A 44 -2.20 -1.99 -2.78
CA TYR A 44 -1.58 -0.88 -2.04
C TYR A 44 -0.26 -1.26 -1.35
N PHE A 45 0.02 -2.55 -1.18
CA PHE A 45 1.29 -3.06 -0.67
C PHE A 45 2.29 -3.43 -1.77
N GLY A 46 1.94 -3.24 -3.04
CA GLY A 46 2.79 -3.55 -4.18
C GLY A 46 2.74 -2.45 -5.23
N LEU A 47 2.76 -1.18 -4.84
CA LEU A 47 2.47 -0.04 -5.73
C LEU A 47 3.37 -0.05 -6.96
N GLN A 48 4.69 -0.17 -6.75
CA GLN A 48 5.68 -0.17 -7.84
C GLN A 48 6.20 -1.57 -8.17
N VAL A 49 5.67 -2.60 -7.52
CA VAL A 49 6.08 -3.99 -7.78
C VAL A 49 5.60 -4.38 -9.19
N PRO A 50 6.45 -5.01 -10.02
CA PRO A 50 6.04 -5.49 -11.34
C PRO A 50 4.87 -6.47 -11.28
N LYS A 51 4.04 -6.47 -12.33
CA LYS A 51 2.90 -7.41 -12.44
C LYS A 51 3.31 -8.88 -12.35
N ALA A 52 4.53 -9.23 -12.80
CA ALA A 52 5.09 -10.58 -12.69
C ALA A 52 5.19 -11.08 -11.24
N TYR A 53 5.27 -10.17 -10.27
CA TYR A 53 5.27 -10.46 -8.84
C TYR A 53 3.94 -10.07 -8.16
N GLY A 54 2.86 -9.86 -8.92
CA GLY A 54 1.53 -9.53 -8.38
C GLY A 54 1.34 -8.08 -7.92
N GLY A 55 2.22 -7.16 -8.33
CA GLY A 55 2.11 -5.73 -8.02
C GLY A 55 1.34 -4.90 -9.05
N ALA A 56 1.15 -3.62 -8.73
CA ALA A 56 0.40 -2.68 -9.56
C ALA A 56 1.22 -2.03 -10.70
N ALA A 57 2.55 -2.13 -10.66
CA ALA A 57 3.46 -1.51 -11.62
C ALA A 57 3.19 -0.01 -11.85
N LEU A 58 2.90 0.74 -10.78
CA LEU A 58 2.69 2.18 -10.81
C LEU A 58 4.01 2.94 -10.92
N ASP A 59 3.94 4.12 -11.55
CA ASP A 59 5.02 5.10 -11.51
C ASP A 59 5.02 5.86 -10.17
N SER A 60 6.11 6.58 -9.89
CA SER A 60 6.28 7.28 -8.61
C SER A 60 5.24 8.36 -8.34
N ILE A 61 4.69 9.02 -9.36
CA ILE A 61 3.63 10.03 -9.17
C ILE A 61 2.34 9.33 -8.76
N SER A 62 1.99 8.24 -9.45
CA SER A 62 0.85 7.41 -9.10
C SER A 62 0.95 6.85 -7.68
N SER A 63 2.12 6.37 -7.26
CA SER A 63 2.36 5.91 -5.88
C SER A 63 2.23 7.03 -4.85
N ALA A 64 2.78 8.22 -5.15
CA ALA A 64 2.66 9.38 -4.28
C ALA A 64 1.19 9.80 -4.08
N ILE A 65 0.37 9.76 -5.15
CA ILE A 65 -1.06 10.04 -5.07
C ILE A 65 -1.78 9.05 -4.15
N VAL A 66 -1.42 7.77 -4.20
CA VAL A 66 -2.02 6.76 -3.31
C VAL A 66 -1.70 7.08 -1.85
N VAL A 67 -0.42 7.35 -1.54
CA VAL A 67 0.01 7.74 -0.20
C VAL A 67 -0.67 9.03 0.26
N GLU A 68 -0.77 10.03 -0.61
CA GLU A 68 -1.41 11.32 -0.35
C GLU A 68 -2.88 11.14 0.06
N GLU A 69 -3.67 10.42 -0.76
CA GLU A 69 -5.11 10.25 -0.51
C GLU A 69 -5.40 9.39 0.72
N LEU A 70 -4.58 8.35 1.00
CA LEU A 70 -4.72 7.56 2.23
C LEU A 70 -4.35 8.40 3.47
N SER A 71 -3.22 9.10 3.42
CA SER A 71 -2.71 9.90 4.55
C SER A 71 -3.62 11.07 4.89
N ARG A 72 -4.33 11.62 3.90
CA ARG A 72 -5.35 12.67 4.11
C ARG A 72 -6.46 12.23 5.06
N VAL A 73 -6.79 10.94 5.09
CA VAL A 73 -7.87 10.38 5.92
C VAL A 73 -7.34 9.69 7.17
N CYS A 74 -6.28 8.90 7.05
CA CYS A 74 -5.65 8.21 8.18
C CYS A 74 -4.12 8.20 8.02
N ALA A 75 -3.43 9.07 8.75
CA ALA A 75 -1.98 9.20 8.69
C ALA A 75 -1.24 7.90 9.08
N ALA A 76 -1.75 7.15 10.06
CA ALA A 76 -1.14 5.88 10.48
C ALA A 76 -1.13 4.83 9.36
N VAL A 77 -2.24 4.68 8.62
CA VAL A 77 -2.33 3.76 7.48
C VAL A 77 -1.49 4.27 6.30
N GLY A 78 -1.51 5.58 6.02
CA GLY A 78 -0.65 6.19 5.02
C GLY A 78 0.85 5.94 5.28
N LEU A 79 1.27 6.06 6.55
CA LEU A 79 2.63 5.75 6.99
C LEU A 79 2.96 4.27 6.79
N CYS A 80 2.06 3.36 7.18
CA CYS A 80 2.24 1.92 6.98
C CYS A 80 2.49 1.57 5.51
N VAL A 81 1.67 2.10 4.58
CA VAL A 81 1.84 1.89 3.14
C VAL A 81 3.16 2.47 2.64
N THR A 82 3.54 3.65 3.12
CA THR A 82 4.79 4.33 2.71
C THR A 82 6.01 3.53 3.15
N VAL A 83 6.06 3.11 4.41
CA VAL A 83 7.15 2.30 4.97
C VAL A 83 7.22 0.96 4.25
N HIS A 84 6.11 0.25 4.14
CA HIS A 84 6.05 -1.03 3.45
C HIS A 84 6.64 -0.95 2.02
N ASN A 85 6.16 0.01 1.21
CA ASN A 85 6.59 0.11 -0.18
C ASN A 85 8.02 0.67 -0.29
N GLY A 86 8.36 1.70 0.49
CA GLY A 86 9.59 2.48 0.35
C GLY A 86 10.80 1.89 1.05
N VAL A 87 10.65 1.29 2.23
CA VAL A 87 11.79 0.75 3.00
C VAL A 87 11.88 -0.77 3.00
N ALA A 88 10.78 -1.51 2.79
CA ALA A 88 10.85 -2.97 2.71
C ALA A 88 10.85 -3.47 1.26
N VAL A 89 9.85 -3.10 0.47
CA VAL A 89 9.67 -3.62 -0.89
C VAL A 89 10.67 -3.04 -1.88
N TYR A 90 10.94 -1.73 -1.83
CA TYR A 90 11.85 -1.10 -2.78
C TYR A 90 13.29 -1.66 -2.70
N PRO A 91 13.90 -1.88 -1.52
CA PRO A 91 15.22 -2.52 -1.46
C PRO A 91 15.22 -3.95 -2.04
N LEU A 92 14.15 -4.72 -1.84
CA LEU A 92 14.02 -6.04 -2.48
C LEU A 92 13.97 -5.94 -4.00
N LEU A 93 13.20 -5.00 -4.54
CA LEU A 93 13.15 -4.75 -5.99
C LEU A 93 14.53 -4.38 -6.54
N ARG A 94 15.26 -3.51 -5.82
CA ARG A 94 16.48 -2.89 -6.32
C ARG A 94 17.73 -3.76 -6.13
N PHE A 95 17.83 -4.49 -5.03
CA PHE A 95 19.09 -5.08 -4.58
C PHE A 95 19.03 -6.58 -4.36
N ALA A 96 17.85 -7.20 -4.31
CA ALA A 96 17.74 -8.64 -4.10
C ALA A 96 18.05 -9.44 -5.37
N ASN A 97 18.51 -10.68 -5.18
CA ASN A 97 18.63 -11.66 -6.26
C ASN A 97 17.26 -12.23 -6.67
N ASP A 98 17.20 -12.96 -7.77
CA ASP A 98 15.93 -13.46 -8.33
C ASP A 98 15.21 -14.41 -7.36
N ARG A 99 15.95 -15.31 -6.70
CA ARG A 99 15.38 -16.22 -5.69
C ARG A 99 14.70 -15.46 -4.54
N GLN A 100 15.31 -14.39 -4.05
CA GLN A 100 14.73 -13.54 -3.01
C GLN A 100 13.49 -12.81 -3.53
N LYS A 101 13.54 -12.24 -4.74
CA LYS A 101 12.41 -11.54 -5.35
C LYS A 101 11.20 -12.47 -5.50
N GLU A 102 11.39 -13.65 -6.07
CA GLU A 102 10.36 -14.67 -6.24
C GLU A 102 9.76 -15.14 -4.91
N SER A 103 10.59 -15.24 -3.86
CA SER A 103 10.14 -15.72 -2.55
C SER A 103 9.32 -14.67 -1.77
N TYR A 104 9.68 -13.39 -1.88
CA TYR A 104 9.15 -12.33 -1.01
C TYR A 104 8.15 -11.40 -1.70
N LEU A 105 8.44 -10.94 -2.92
CA LEU A 105 7.63 -9.90 -3.58
C LEU A 105 6.17 -10.31 -3.77
N PRO A 106 5.81 -11.55 -4.17
CA PRO A 106 4.40 -11.93 -4.30
C PRO A 106 3.61 -11.85 -3.00
N ARG A 107 4.24 -12.17 -1.86
CA ARG A 107 3.60 -12.16 -0.54
C ARG A 107 3.47 -10.73 0.00
N LEU A 108 4.49 -9.91 -0.20
CA LEU A 108 4.49 -8.49 0.18
C LEU A 108 3.49 -7.69 -0.66
N ALA A 109 3.52 -7.84 -1.99
CA ALA A 109 2.63 -7.13 -2.91
C ALA A 109 1.15 -7.44 -2.65
N ALA A 110 0.84 -8.67 -2.26
CA ALA A 110 -0.51 -9.11 -1.91
C ALA A 110 -0.97 -8.69 -0.50
N GLY A 111 -0.12 -8.03 0.31
CA GLY A 111 -0.41 -7.69 1.70
C GLY A 111 -0.48 -8.89 2.65
N LYS A 112 -0.08 -10.09 2.22
CA LYS A 112 -0.02 -11.30 3.07
C LYS A 112 1.15 -11.26 4.06
N MET A 113 2.10 -10.37 3.82
CA MET A 113 3.19 -10.03 4.70
C MET A 113 3.34 -8.51 4.66
N ILE A 114 3.44 -7.87 5.81
CA ILE A 114 3.74 -6.44 5.90
C ILE A 114 5.22 -6.30 6.26
N GLY A 115 6.00 -5.69 5.36
CA GLY A 115 7.41 -5.41 5.58
C GLY A 115 7.65 -4.20 6.47
N ALA A 116 8.77 -4.23 7.17
CA ALA A 116 9.32 -3.19 8.03
C ALA A 116 10.84 -3.13 7.85
#